data_AF-A0A3C1DSN6-F1
#
_entry.id   AF-A0A3C1DSN6-F1
#
_cell.length_a   1.000
_cell.length_b   1.000
_cell.length_c   1.000
_cell.angle_alpha   90.00
_cell.angle_beta   90.00
_cell.angle_gamma   90.00
#
_symmetry.space_group_name_H-M   'P 1'
#
loop_
_entity.id
_entity.type
_entity.pdbx_description
1 polymer ?
#
loop_
_entity_poly.entity_id
_entity_poly.type
_entity_poly.pdbx_seq_one_letter_code
_entity_poly.pdbx_strand_id
1 'polypeptide(L)'
;MRSTPVPLTLLGSAADPATEKGVECPGDPPAPSDPDLVERARAARAALGSRAFVLGHHYQRDEVIAFADVTGDSFRLAQQAAARPDAEFIIFCGVHFM
;
A
#
# COMPACT_ATOMS: atom_id res chain seq x y z
N MET A 1 -36.98 30.19 -24.53
CA MET A 1 -36.25 29.14 -23.80
C MET A 1 -35.21 29.83 -22.93
N ARG A 2 -35.45 29.97 -21.61
CA ARG A 2 -34.47 30.58 -20.70
C ARG A 2 -33.50 29.48 -20.28
N SER A 3 -32.23 29.64 -20.64
CA SER A 3 -31.15 28.77 -20.15
C SER A 3 -31.00 29.04 -18.66
N THR A 4 -31.34 28.04 -17.84
CA THR A 4 -31.04 28.07 -16.41
C THR A 4 -29.53 27.95 -16.27
N PRO A 5 -28.83 28.92 -15.65
CA PRO A 5 -27.39 28.79 -15.46
C PRO A 5 -27.14 27.62 -14.53
N VAL A 6 -26.53 26.55 -15.05
CA VAL A 6 -26.05 25.44 -14.24
C VAL A 6 -24.94 25.99 -13.35
N PRO A 7 -25.01 25.82 -12.03
CA PRO A 7 -23.97 26.34 -11.14
C PRO A 7 -22.62 25.70 -11.50
N LEU A 8 -21.62 26.53 -11.82
CA LEU A 8 -20.27 26.13 -12.23
C LEU A 8 -19.55 25.24 -11.19
N THR A 9 -20.01 25.25 -9.94
CA THR A 9 -19.57 24.35 -8.86
C THR A 9 -19.94 22.89 -9.12
N LEU A 10 -21.04 22.60 -9.83
CA LEU A 10 -21.41 21.25 -10.25
C LEU A 10 -20.45 20.68 -11.32
N LEU A 11 -19.75 21.56 -12.03
CA LEU A 11 -18.80 21.24 -13.11
C LEU A 11 -17.33 21.24 -12.65
N GLY A 12 -17.06 21.46 -11.36
CA GLY A 12 -15.70 21.45 -10.79
C GLY A 12 -14.78 22.59 -11.26
N SER A 13 -15.32 23.60 -11.94
CA SER A 13 -14.54 24.68 -12.58
C SER A 13 -14.37 25.92 -11.68
N ALA A 14 -14.91 25.88 -10.45
CA ALA A 14 -14.76 26.92 -9.44
C ALA A 14 -14.59 26.28 -8.05
N ALA A 15 -13.64 26.79 -7.27
CA ALA A 15 -13.45 26.38 -5.88
C ALA A 15 -14.56 26.95 -5.01
N ASP A 16 -15.29 26.09 -4.29
CA ASP A 16 -16.25 26.51 -3.28
C ASP A 16 -15.51 26.89 -1.99
N PRO A 17 -15.50 28.16 -1.56
CA PRO A 17 -14.84 28.57 -0.32
C PRO A 17 -15.52 28.00 0.94
N ALA A 18 -16.73 27.43 0.81
CA ALA A 18 -17.44 26.71 1.87
C ALA A 18 -17.22 25.19 1.83
N THR A 19 -16.40 24.67 0.90
CA THR A 19 -16.01 23.26 0.92
C THR A 19 -15.26 22.97 2.21
N GLU A 20 -15.62 21.87 2.88
CA GLU A 20 -14.91 21.46 4.09
C GLU A 20 -13.44 21.27 3.74
N LYS A 21 -12.57 22.07 4.38
CA LYS A 21 -11.13 21.86 4.27
C LYS A 21 -10.88 20.45 4.76
N GLY A 22 -10.37 19.58 3.88
CA GLY A 22 -10.11 18.19 4.21
C GLY A 22 -9.42 18.07 5.56
N VAL A 23 -9.78 17.05 6.34
CA VAL A 23 -9.11 16.76 7.61
C VAL A 23 -7.64 16.49 7.29
N GLU A 24 -6.79 17.45 7.63
CA GLU A 24 -5.37 17.20 7.79
C GLU A 24 -5.23 16.26 8.97
N CYS A 25 -4.65 15.07 8.75
CA CYS A 25 -4.23 14.18 9.82
C CYS A 25 -2.83 14.66 10.26
N PRO A 26 -2.71 15.52 11.29
CA PRO A 26 -1.45 16.09 11.67
C PRO A 26 -0.79 15.10 12.61
N GLY A 27 0.11 14.26 12.11
CA GLY A 27 0.83 13.32 12.94
C GLY A 27 1.72 12.38 12.16
N ASP A 28 2.92 12.18 12.67
CA ASP A 28 3.73 11.01 12.31
C ASP A 28 2.97 9.74 12.70
N PRO A 29 3.15 8.63 11.95
CA PRO A 29 2.59 7.36 12.35
C PRO A 29 3.03 6.99 13.77
N PRO A 30 2.14 6.37 14.58
CA PRO A 30 2.49 5.98 15.93
C PRO A 30 3.68 5.01 15.90
N ALA A 31 4.50 5.07 16.96
CA ALA A 31 5.58 4.11 17.14
C ALA A 31 5.05 2.66 17.09
N PRO A 32 5.84 1.71 16.58
CA PRO A 32 5.50 0.29 16.63
C PRO A 32 5.14 -0.12 18.07
N SER A 33 4.09 -0.92 18.21
CA SER A 33 3.66 -1.44 19.53
C SER A 33 4.68 -2.36 20.17
N ASP A 34 5.60 -2.91 19.37
CA ASP A 34 6.67 -3.80 19.78
C ASP A 34 8.01 -3.25 19.25
N PRO A 35 8.93 -2.83 20.15
CA PRO A 35 10.20 -2.23 19.76
C PRO A 35 11.12 -3.22 19.02
N ASP A 36 10.93 -4.53 19.21
CA ASP A 36 11.77 -5.58 18.63
C ASP A 36 11.15 -6.19 17.35
N LEU A 37 10.02 -5.65 16.88
CA LEU A 37 9.27 -6.19 15.75
C LEU A 37 10.14 -6.35 14.49
N VAL A 38 10.92 -5.32 14.18
CA VAL A 38 11.80 -5.30 13.00
C VAL A 38 12.89 -6.37 13.11
N GLU A 39 13.51 -6.52 14.27
CA GLU A 39 14.55 -7.52 14.48
C GLU A 39 14.01 -8.94 14.43
N ARG A 40 12.80 -9.19 14.98
CA ARG A 40 12.14 -10.48 14.82
C ARG A 40 11.79 -10.78 13.36
N ALA A 41 11.30 -9.80 12.61
CA ALA A 41 11.01 -9.96 11.18
C ALA A 41 12.28 -10.30 10.38
N ARG A 42 13.41 -9.65 10.69
CA ARG A 42 14.72 -9.97 10.10
C ARG A 42 15.17 -11.40 10.42
N ALA A 43 15.08 -11.80 11.69
CA ALA A 43 15.44 -13.15 12.12
C ALA A 43 14.57 -14.21 11.43
N ALA A 44 13.25 -13.98 11.35
CA ALA A 44 12.33 -14.87 10.65
C ALA A 44 12.63 -14.95 9.15
N ARG A 45 12.89 -13.80 8.50
CA ARG A 45 13.25 -13.75 7.09
C ARG A 45 14.56 -14.50 6.80
N ALA A 46 15.56 -14.33 7.65
CA ALA A 46 16.83 -15.05 7.55
C ALA A 46 16.65 -16.56 7.74
N ALA A 47 15.82 -16.99 8.71
CA ALA A 47 15.53 -18.39 8.94
C ALA A 47 14.78 -19.06 7.78
N LEU A 48 13.91 -18.32 7.10
CA LEU A 48 13.20 -18.79 5.91
C LEU A 48 14.10 -18.80 4.66
N GLY A 49 15.03 -17.84 4.55
CA GLY A 49 15.98 -17.76 3.45
C GLY A 49 15.28 -17.75 2.09
N SER A 50 15.73 -18.63 1.18
CA SER A 50 15.17 -18.77 -0.18
C SER A 50 13.84 -19.52 -0.24
N ARG A 51 13.36 -20.09 0.87
CA ARG A 51 12.08 -20.82 0.93
C ARG A 51 10.89 -19.86 0.91
N ALA A 52 11.10 -18.61 1.30
CA ALA A 52 10.07 -17.58 1.28
C ALA A 52 10.35 -16.53 0.21
N PHE A 53 9.29 -16.15 -0.51
CA PHE A 53 9.28 -15.05 -1.46
C PHE A 53 8.28 -13.99 -1.00
N VAL A 54 8.75 -12.77 -0.80
CA VAL A 54 7.96 -11.67 -0.20
C VAL A 54 7.53 -10.67 -1.27
N LEU A 55 6.22 -10.47 -1.41
CA LEU A 55 5.62 -9.55 -2.37
C LEU A 55 5.05 -8.33 -1.66
N GLY A 56 5.45 -7.12 -2.07
CA GLY A 56 5.00 -5.85 -1.47
C GLY A 56 4.19 -5.00 -2.44
N HIS A 57 2.95 -4.67 -2.07
CA HIS A 57 2.16 -3.72 -2.84
C HIS A 57 2.68 -2.28 -2.65
N HIS A 58 2.63 -1.44 -3.69
CA HIS A 58 3.11 -0.04 -3.65
C HIS A 58 2.53 0.82 -2.52
N TYR A 59 1.36 0.45 -1.99
CA TYR A 59 0.71 1.19 -0.89
C TYR A 59 1.10 0.70 0.50
N GLN A 60 2.04 -0.23 0.60
CA GLN A 60 2.62 -0.60 1.89
C GLN A 60 3.56 0.50 2.39
N ARG A 61 3.73 0.55 3.71
CA ARG A 61 4.69 1.44 4.35
C ARG A 61 6.12 1.01 4.00
N ASP A 62 7.04 1.97 4.00
CA ASP A 62 8.47 1.73 3.71
C ASP A 62 9.08 0.66 4.62
N GLU A 63 8.68 0.64 5.89
CA GLU A 63 9.09 -0.38 6.88
C GLU A 63 8.68 -1.81 6.49
N VAL A 64 7.61 -1.98 5.72
CA VAL A 64 7.17 -3.28 5.17
C VAL A 64 7.88 -3.56 3.85
N ILE A 65 7.97 -2.56 2.96
CA ILE A 65 8.66 -2.68 1.67
C ILE A 65 10.15 -3.05 1.84
N ALA A 66 10.79 -2.63 2.94
CA ALA A 66 12.15 -3.02 3.28
C ALA A 66 12.37 -4.55 3.36
N PHE A 67 11.30 -5.34 3.54
CA PHE A 67 11.35 -6.79 3.56
C PHE A 67 10.87 -7.46 2.26
N ALA A 68 10.37 -6.69 1.29
CA ALA A 68 9.85 -7.22 0.04
C ALA A 68 10.99 -7.60 -0.91
N ASP A 69 10.86 -8.76 -1.58
CA ASP A 69 11.75 -9.14 -2.68
C ASP A 69 11.37 -8.42 -3.97
N VAL A 70 10.06 -8.22 -4.16
CA VAL A 70 9.52 -7.49 -5.28
C VAL A 70 8.42 -6.55 -4.81
N THR A 71 8.47 -5.33 -5.34
CA THR A 71 7.48 -4.29 -5.13
C THR A 71 6.75 -4.01 -6.45
N GLY A 72 5.42 -3.92 -6.42
CA GLY A 72 4.61 -3.81 -7.63
C GLY A 72 3.16 -3.40 -7.40
N ASP A 73 2.47 -3.13 -8.51
CA ASP A 73 1.02 -3.17 -8.59
C ASP A 73 0.50 -4.62 -8.67
N SER A 74 -0.82 -4.80 -8.65
CA SER A 74 -1.43 -6.13 -8.67
C SER A 74 -1.01 -6.98 -9.88
N PHE A 75 -0.85 -6.38 -11.06
CA PHE A 75 -0.51 -7.12 -12.27
C PHE A 75 0.93 -7.63 -12.25
N ARG A 76 1.87 -6.78 -11.83
CA ARG A 76 3.27 -7.18 -11.66
C ARG A 76 3.41 -8.25 -10.59
N LEU A 77 2.76 -8.09 -9.44
CA LEU A 77 2.86 -9.04 -8.34
C LEU A 77 2.28 -10.41 -8.73
N ALA A 78 1.16 -10.45 -9.45
CA ALA A 78 0.59 -11.69 -9.97
C ALA A 78 1.55 -12.43 -10.92
N GLN A 79 2.19 -11.72 -11.85
CA GLN A 79 3.19 -12.31 -12.75
C GLN A 79 4.41 -12.85 -11.98
N GLN A 80 4.88 -12.12 -10.98
CA GLN A 80 6.05 -12.52 -10.18
C GLN A 80 5.74 -13.75 -9.30
N ALA A 81 4.54 -13.81 -8.73
CA ALA A 81 4.06 -14.99 -8.02
C ALA A 81 4.00 -16.20 -8.96
N ALA A 82 3.38 -16.05 -10.14
CA ALA A 82 3.25 -17.12 -11.12
C ALA A 82 4.61 -17.61 -11.67
N ALA A 83 5.61 -16.72 -11.75
CA ALA A 83 6.95 -17.06 -12.21
C ALA A 83 7.79 -17.86 -11.19
N ARG A 84 7.27 -18.11 -9.98
CA ARG A 84 7.95 -18.89 -8.93
C ARG A 84 7.12 -20.08 -8.44
N PRO A 85 6.87 -21.09 -9.30
CA PRO A 85 6.10 -22.27 -8.92
C PRO A 85 6.76 -23.09 -7.81
N ASP A 86 8.09 -22.98 -7.65
CA ASP A 86 8.87 -23.74 -6.66
C ASP A 86 9.04 -23.01 -5.32
N ALA A 87 8.43 -21.83 -5.15
CA ALA A 87 8.48 -21.12 -3.86
C ALA A 87 7.65 -21.88 -2.81
N GLU A 88 8.29 -22.31 -1.73
CA GLU A 88 7.61 -23.01 -0.63
C GLU A 88 6.61 -22.09 0.09
N PHE A 89 6.97 -20.81 0.25
CA PHE A 89 6.11 -19.80 0.85
C PHE A 89 6.07 -18.53 0.01
N ILE A 90 4.86 -17.99 -0.17
CA ILE A 90 4.62 -16.64 -0.67
C ILE A 90 4.06 -15.81 0.49
N ILE A 91 4.78 -14.77 0.89
CA ILE A 91 4.34 -13.83 1.91
C ILE A 91 3.85 -12.58 1.19
N PHE A 92 2.54 -12.38 1.19
CA PHE A 92 1.90 -11.27 0.47
C PHE A 92 1.63 -10.09 1.41
N CYS A 93 2.41 -9.03 1.27
CA CYS A 93 2.21 -7.75 1.95
C CYS A 93 1.25 -6.88 1.12
N GLY A 94 -0.04 -7.20 1.21
CA GLY A 94 -1.13 -6.55 0.48
C GLY A 94 -2.47 -6.71 1.19
N VAL A 95 -3.55 -6.74 0.43
CA VAL A 95 -4.91 -6.98 0.93
C VAL A 95 -5.41 -8.34 0.44
N HIS A 96 -6.45 -8.86 1.08
CA HIS A 96 -6.84 -10.27 0.97
C HIS A 96 -7.15 -10.79 -0.45
N PHE A 97 -7.68 -9.95 -1.35
CA PHE A 97 -8.05 -10.39 -2.70
C PHE A 97 -6.85 -10.48 -3.65
N MET A 98 -5.71 -9.90 -3.27
CA MET A 98 -4.47 -9.93 -4.04
C MET A 98 -3.74 -11.26 -3.82
#